data_AF-A0A8T7KIT0-F1
#
_entry.id   AF-A0A8T7KIT0-F1
#
_cell.length_a   1.000
_cell.length_b   1.000
_cell.length_c   1.000
_cell.angle_alpha   90.00
_cell.angle_beta   90.00
_cell.angle_gamma   90.00
#
_symmetry.space_group_name_H-M   'P 1'
#
loop_
_entity.id
_entity.type
_entity.pdbx_description
1 polymer ?
#
loop_
_entity_poly.entity_id
_entity_poly.type
_entity_poly.pdbx_seq_one_letter_code
_entity_poly.pdbx_strand_id
1 'polypeptide(L)'
;MHPIRTLAILASAAVLLLVLTACGAQPVALTAIPVFPEAVELQPGASAAADSMAESLLGAVSADLNGTIRRYRLPADSSWQAVERFYADALEDGGWQAAEELRSVSERFSSTGWLRGTAEREQVLLLSYLPAGADETPLLLVALFSE
;
A
#
# COMPACT_ATOMS: atom_id res chain seq x y z
N MET A 1 -0.14 -59.43 0.99
CA MET A 1 -1.19 -58.50 0.51
C MET A 1 -1.22 -57.29 1.43
N HIS A 2 -0.69 -56.13 1.04
CA HIS A 2 -1.08 -54.75 1.43
C HIS A 2 -0.20 -53.63 0.81
N PRO A 3 0.46 -53.77 -0.38
CA PRO A 3 1.25 -52.67 -0.95
C PRO A 3 0.39 -51.50 -1.48
N ILE A 4 -0.91 -51.75 -1.70
CA ILE A 4 -1.83 -50.76 -2.30
C ILE A 4 -2.26 -49.67 -1.30
N ARG A 5 -2.28 -49.98 0.02
CA ARG A 5 -2.70 -49.02 1.06
C ARG A 5 -1.64 -47.97 1.38
N THR A 6 -0.36 -48.32 1.33
CA THR A 6 0.76 -47.40 1.57
C THR A 6 0.98 -46.42 0.42
N LEU A 7 0.73 -46.84 -0.83
CA LEU A 7 0.78 -45.97 -2.01
C LEU A 7 -0.26 -44.85 -1.99
N ALA A 8 -1.46 -45.12 -1.47
CA ALA A 8 -2.54 -44.13 -1.37
C ALA A 8 -2.24 -43.03 -0.32
N ILE A 9 -1.56 -43.36 0.78
CA ILE A 9 -1.23 -42.38 1.84
C ILE A 9 -0.09 -41.45 1.41
N LEU A 10 0.93 -41.98 0.72
CA LEU A 10 2.03 -41.20 0.17
C LEU A 10 1.57 -40.24 -0.93
N ALA A 11 0.61 -40.66 -1.77
CA ALA A 11 0.01 -39.80 -2.79
C ALA A 11 -0.78 -38.63 -2.18
N SER A 12 -1.55 -38.88 -1.11
CA SER A 12 -2.31 -37.83 -0.41
C SER A 12 -1.41 -36.81 0.31
N ALA A 13 -0.30 -37.27 0.91
CA ALA A 13 0.67 -36.37 1.55
C ALA A 13 1.40 -35.48 0.54
N ALA A 14 1.70 -35.99 -0.66
CA ALA A 14 2.33 -35.21 -1.72
C ALA A 14 1.41 -34.13 -2.31
N VAL A 15 0.10 -34.39 -2.38
CA VAL A 15 -0.89 -33.39 -2.84
C VAL A 15 -1.07 -32.26 -1.82
N LEU A 16 -1.08 -32.56 -0.52
CA LEU A 16 -1.16 -31.52 0.53
C LEU A 16 0.07 -30.61 0.57
N LEU A 17 1.27 -31.13 0.29
CA LEU A 17 2.51 -30.34 0.25
C LEU A 17 2.56 -29.37 -0.94
N LEU A 18 1.87 -29.66 -2.06
CA LEU A 18 1.80 -28.79 -3.23
C LEU A 18 0.84 -27.59 -3.04
N VAL A 19 -0.13 -27.68 -2.12
CA VAL A 19 -1.06 -26.57 -1.84
C VAL A 19 -0.41 -25.52 -0.92
N LEU A 20 0.59 -25.92 -0.11
CA LEU A 20 1.26 -25.04 0.85
C LEU A 20 2.30 -24.10 0.23
N THR A 21 2.80 -24.37 -0.97
CA THR A 21 3.81 -23.52 -1.63
C THR A 21 3.23 -22.33 -2.40
N ALA A 22 1.91 -22.17 -2.45
CA ALA A 22 1.23 -21.12 -3.21
C ALA A 22 0.85 -19.86 -2.39
N CYS A 23 1.05 -19.84 -1.08
CA CYS A 23 0.67 -18.70 -0.23
C CYS A 23 1.78 -17.66 0.01
N GLY A 24 2.79 -17.59 -0.86
CA GLY A 24 3.74 -16.48 -0.87
C GLY A 24 3.28 -15.41 -1.85
N ALA A 25 2.41 -14.49 -1.43
CA ALA A 25 1.98 -13.40 -2.31
C ALA A 25 3.20 -12.63 -2.82
N GLN A 26 3.36 -12.55 -4.15
CA GLN A 26 4.45 -11.78 -4.75
C GLN A 26 4.32 -10.30 -4.37
N PRO A 27 5.45 -9.59 -4.18
CA PRO A 27 5.44 -8.15 -3.95
C PRO A 27 4.70 -7.44 -5.07
N VAL A 28 3.79 -6.54 -4.69
CA VAL A 28 3.09 -5.64 -5.59
C VAL A 28 3.99 -4.47 -5.93
N ALA A 29 4.02 -4.04 -7.18
CA ALA A 29 4.68 -2.81 -7.58
C ALA A 29 3.76 -1.61 -7.34
N LEU A 30 4.33 -0.44 -7.01
CA LEU A 30 3.55 0.79 -6.81
C LEU A 30 2.72 1.20 -8.05
N THR A 31 3.14 0.81 -9.25
CA THR A 31 2.39 1.04 -10.50
C THR A 31 1.09 0.25 -10.60
N ALA A 32 0.94 -0.81 -9.80
CA ALA A 32 -0.31 -1.58 -9.72
C ALA A 32 -1.28 -1.00 -8.68
N ILE A 33 -0.84 -0.04 -7.85
CA ILE A 33 -1.72 0.66 -6.93
C ILE A 33 -2.59 1.65 -7.70
N PRO A 34 -3.93 1.63 -7.52
CA PRO A 34 -4.85 2.54 -8.19
C PRO A 34 -4.51 4.01 -7.95
N VAL A 35 -4.76 4.82 -8.96
CA VAL A 35 -4.60 6.28 -8.88
C VAL A 35 -5.96 6.91 -8.64
N PHE A 36 -6.04 7.80 -7.64
CA PHE A 36 -7.28 8.53 -7.36
C PHE A 36 -7.80 9.25 -8.62
N PRO A 37 -9.12 9.25 -8.90
CA PRO A 37 -9.67 9.83 -10.11
C PRO A 37 -9.24 11.29 -10.30
N GLU A 38 -8.88 11.64 -11.54
CA GLU A 38 -8.47 13.00 -11.93
C GLU A 38 -7.22 13.53 -11.22
N ALA A 39 -6.53 12.70 -10.42
CA ALA A 39 -5.26 13.04 -9.82
C ALA A 39 -4.17 13.19 -10.89
N VAL A 40 -3.40 14.26 -10.80
CA VAL A 40 -2.29 14.56 -11.70
C VAL A 40 -0.98 14.28 -10.97
N GLU A 41 -0.19 13.35 -11.51
CA GLU A 41 1.11 13.00 -10.95
C GLU A 41 2.09 14.18 -11.04
N LEU A 42 2.80 14.43 -9.96
CA LEU A 42 3.81 15.47 -9.84
C LEU A 42 5.20 14.84 -9.91
N GLN A 43 6.03 15.41 -10.77
CA GLN A 43 7.46 15.10 -10.79
C GLN A 43 8.15 15.72 -9.55
N PRO A 44 9.25 15.13 -9.06
CA PRO A 44 10.07 15.75 -8.02
C PRO A 44 10.46 17.19 -8.40
N GLY A 45 10.38 18.12 -7.44
CA GLY A 45 10.65 19.55 -7.66
C GLY A 45 9.45 20.35 -8.17
N ALA A 46 8.33 19.71 -8.52
CA ALA A 46 7.13 20.41 -9.00
C ALA A 46 6.28 21.04 -7.87
N SER A 47 6.49 20.62 -6.62
CA SER A 47 5.82 21.17 -5.44
C SER A 47 6.69 20.99 -4.19
N ALA A 48 7.15 22.10 -3.61
CA ALA A 48 7.95 22.07 -2.38
C ALA A 48 7.21 21.41 -1.21
N ALA A 49 5.88 21.58 -1.13
CA ALA A 49 5.06 20.92 -0.12
C ALA A 49 5.03 19.40 -0.32
N ALA A 50 4.78 18.93 -1.54
CA ALA A 50 4.79 17.49 -1.84
C ALA A 50 6.17 16.86 -1.61
N ASP A 51 7.24 17.58 -1.94
CA ASP A 51 8.61 17.11 -1.74
C ASP A 51 8.96 17.05 -0.24
N SER A 52 8.61 18.07 0.54
CA SER A 52 8.82 18.06 1.99
C SER A 52 8.04 16.94 2.69
N MET A 53 6.80 16.66 2.24
CA MET A 53 6.05 15.51 2.73
C MET A 53 6.76 14.19 2.39
N ALA A 54 7.28 14.05 1.17
CA ALA A 54 7.94 12.83 0.73
C ALA A 54 9.25 12.59 1.50
N GLU A 55 10.03 13.65 1.72
CA GLU A 55 11.25 13.60 2.55
C GLU A 55 10.94 13.23 3.99
N SER A 56 9.89 13.81 4.58
CA SER A 56 9.45 13.47 5.95
C SER A 56 9.05 12.00 6.05
N LEU A 57 8.36 11.48 5.04
CA LEU A 57 7.96 10.07 4.97
C LEU A 57 9.18 9.15 4.88
N LEU A 58 10.13 9.44 3.99
CA LEU A 58 11.36 8.65 3.84
C LEU A 58 12.21 8.71 5.11
N GLY A 59 12.28 9.86 5.77
CA GLY A 59 13.03 10.01 7.02
C GLY A 59 12.41 9.29 8.22
N ALA A 60 11.10 9.00 8.17
CA ALA A 60 10.40 8.24 9.21
C ALA A 60 10.54 6.71 9.05
N VAL A 61 10.97 6.26 7.87
CA VAL A 61 11.08 4.84 7.52
C VAL A 61 12.52 4.36 7.75
N SER A 62 12.69 3.12 8.21
CA SER A 62 14.02 2.53 8.42
C SER A 62 14.83 2.52 7.12
N ALA A 63 16.15 2.72 7.22
CA ALA A 63 17.06 2.68 6.08
C ALA A 63 17.09 1.31 5.36
N ASP A 64 16.59 0.27 6.02
CA ASP A 64 16.55 -1.10 5.50
C ASP A 64 15.34 -1.35 4.58
N LEU A 65 14.37 -0.43 4.52
CA LEU A 65 13.17 -0.57 3.69
C LEU A 65 13.36 0.11 2.33
N ASN A 66 13.05 -0.61 1.25
CA ASN A 66 12.98 -0.02 -0.08
C ASN A 66 11.65 0.71 -0.25
N GLY A 67 11.68 2.03 -0.40
CA GLY A 67 10.51 2.87 -0.56
C GLY A 67 10.37 3.47 -1.96
N THR A 68 9.18 3.37 -2.56
CA THR A 68 8.81 4.15 -3.75
C THR A 68 7.67 5.10 -3.39
N ILE A 69 7.76 6.36 -3.81
CA ILE A 69 6.75 7.39 -3.53
C ILE A 69 6.29 8.04 -4.83
N ARG A 70 4.97 8.09 -5.04
CA ARG A 70 4.32 8.92 -6.06
C ARG A 70 3.61 10.08 -5.39
N ARG A 71 3.68 11.24 -6.04
CA ARG A 71 3.11 12.51 -5.57
C ARG A 71 2.02 12.92 -6.54
N TYR A 72 0.92 13.43 -6.02
CA TYR A 72 -0.21 13.83 -6.84
C TYR A 72 -0.78 15.16 -6.38
N ARG A 73 -1.22 15.93 -7.36
CA ARG A 73 -2.18 17.01 -7.19
C ARG A 73 -3.58 16.44 -7.40
N LEU A 74 -4.49 16.70 -6.47
CA LEU A 74 -5.88 16.27 -6.55
C LEU A 74 -6.80 17.40 -7.08
N PRO A 75 -8.00 17.06 -7.57
CA PRO A 75 -9.08 18.03 -7.77
C PRO A 75 -9.35 18.87 -6.53
N ALA A 76 -9.72 20.14 -6.71
CA ALA A 76 -9.89 21.11 -5.61
C ALA A 76 -10.99 20.73 -4.61
N ASP A 77 -11.98 19.96 -5.04
CA ASP A 77 -13.09 19.45 -4.24
C ASP A 77 -12.83 18.07 -3.62
N SER A 78 -11.64 17.50 -3.83
CA SER A 78 -11.25 16.24 -3.19
C SER A 78 -11.19 16.39 -1.67
N SER A 79 -11.74 15.42 -0.97
CA SER A 79 -11.70 15.34 0.50
C SER A 79 -10.94 14.11 0.95
N TRP A 80 -10.38 14.16 2.16
CA TRP A 80 -9.73 13.00 2.77
C TRP A 80 -10.64 11.76 2.78
N GLN A 81 -11.93 11.92 3.15
CA GLN A 81 -12.88 10.82 3.21
C GLN A 81 -13.12 10.18 1.84
N ALA A 82 -13.11 10.96 0.76
CA ALA A 82 -13.24 10.43 -0.59
C ALA A 82 -12.00 9.63 -1.00
N VAL A 83 -10.81 10.15 -0.69
CA VAL A 83 -9.52 9.48 -0.96
C VAL A 83 -9.42 8.17 -0.16
N GLU A 84 -9.61 8.22 1.16
CA GLU A 84 -9.55 7.06 2.05
C GLU A 84 -10.47 5.95 1.58
N ARG A 85 -11.72 6.27 1.25
CA ARG A 85 -12.69 5.30 0.73
C ARG A 85 -12.30 4.71 -0.63
N PHE A 86 -11.85 5.54 -1.57
CA PHE A 86 -11.40 5.06 -2.88
C PHE A 86 -10.30 3.99 -2.74
N TYR A 87 -9.31 4.23 -1.89
CA TYR A 87 -8.25 3.26 -1.66
C TYR A 87 -8.71 2.05 -0.85
N ALA A 88 -9.55 2.24 0.18
CA ALA A 88 -10.10 1.13 0.96
C ALA A 88 -10.86 0.14 0.05
N ASP A 89 -11.77 0.66 -0.78
CA ASP A 89 -12.57 -0.12 -1.71
C ASP A 89 -11.69 -0.84 -2.74
N ALA A 90 -10.64 -0.18 -3.24
CA ALA A 90 -9.78 -0.76 -4.27
C ALA A 90 -8.77 -1.78 -3.74
N LEU A 91 -8.53 -1.81 -2.43
CA LEU A 91 -7.55 -2.69 -1.78
C LEU A 91 -8.20 -3.90 -1.10
N GLU A 92 -9.52 -3.88 -0.88
CA GLU A 92 -10.30 -4.92 -0.17
C GLU A 92 -10.02 -6.33 -0.69
N ASP A 93 -10.10 -6.54 -2.01
CA ASP A 93 -9.87 -7.84 -2.65
C ASP A 93 -8.37 -8.18 -2.84
N GLY A 94 -7.48 -7.24 -2.52
CA GLY A 94 -6.04 -7.34 -2.77
C GLY A 94 -5.24 -8.01 -1.65
N GLY A 95 -5.89 -8.50 -0.58
CA GLY A 95 -5.19 -9.04 0.59
C GLY A 95 -4.43 -7.97 1.40
N TRP A 96 -4.82 -6.71 1.22
CA TRP A 96 -4.37 -5.59 2.04
C TRP A 96 -5.23 -5.50 3.29
N GLN A 97 -4.59 -5.28 4.43
CA GLN A 97 -5.24 -5.13 5.72
C GLN A 97 -4.98 -3.72 6.23
N ALA A 98 -6.04 -3.01 6.62
CA ALA A 98 -5.89 -1.67 7.18
C ALA A 98 -5.04 -1.73 8.46
N ALA A 99 -4.08 -0.81 8.57
CA ALA A 99 -3.23 -0.65 9.74
C ALA A 99 -3.66 0.60 10.49
N GLU A 100 -4.54 0.43 11.48
CA GLU A 100 -5.10 1.53 12.28
C GLU A 100 -4.02 2.33 13.02
N GLU A 101 -2.89 1.70 13.33
CA GLU A 101 -1.71 2.35 13.91
C GLU A 101 -1.04 3.37 12.95
N LEU A 102 -1.23 3.23 11.64
CA LEU A 102 -0.74 4.17 10.62
C LEU A 102 -1.74 5.29 10.34
N ARG A 103 -2.94 5.21 10.94
CA ARG A 103 -4.02 6.16 10.72
C ARG A 103 -3.84 7.39 11.61
N SER A 104 -3.81 8.56 10.98
CA SER A 104 -3.77 9.86 11.64
C SER A 104 -4.66 10.82 10.88
N VAL A 105 -5.64 11.45 11.54
CA VAL A 105 -6.57 12.36 10.86
C VAL A 105 -6.63 13.68 11.60
N SER A 106 -6.35 14.75 10.86
CA SER A 106 -6.44 16.12 11.34
C SER A 106 -6.85 17.07 10.21
N GLU A 107 -7.22 18.29 10.57
CA GLU A 107 -7.59 19.33 9.59
C GLU A 107 -6.43 19.75 8.67
N ARG A 108 -5.17 19.53 9.08
CA ARG A 108 -4.00 19.96 8.31
C ARG A 108 -3.31 18.84 7.56
N PHE A 109 -3.52 17.61 7.99
CA PHE A 109 -2.84 16.44 7.46
C PHE A 109 -3.65 15.21 7.83
N SER A 110 -3.79 14.28 6.89
CA SER A 110 -4.37 12.97 7.17
C SER A 110 -3.51 11.88 6.53
N SER A 111 -3.37 10.76 7.20
CA SER A 111 -2.69 9.57 6.70
C SER A 111 -3.45 8.31 7.10
N THR A 112 -3.26 7.27 6.31
CA THR A 112 -3.67 5.91 6.64
C THR A 112 -2.78 4.95 5.88
N GLY A 113 -2.73 3.69 6.31
CA GLY A 113 -1.92 2.68 5.64
C GLY A 113 -2.53 1.31 5.67
N TRP A 114 -1.98 0.44 4.82
CA TRP A 114 -2.33 -0.95 4.74
C TRP A 114 -1.08 -1.82 4.72
N LEU A 115 -1.19 -2.99 5.32
CA LEU A 115 -0.19 -4.04 5.31
C LEU A 115 -0.61 -5.14 4.35
N ARG A 116 0.36 -5.74 3.67
CA ARG A 116 0.15 -6.93 2.83
C ARG A 116 1.35 -7.84 2.94
N GLY A 117 1.09 -9.15 2.94
CA GLY A 117 2.13 -10.17 2.99
C GLY A 117 2.27 -10.80 4.37
N THR A 118 3.45 -11.32 4.67
CA THR A 118 3.82 -11.94 5.95
C THR A 118 5.03 -11.22 6.52
N ALA A 119 5.39 -11.48 7.78
CA ALA A 119 6.53 -10.85 8.46
C ALA A 119 7.90 -11.03 7.77
N GLU A 120 8.01 -11.87 6.74
CA GLU A 120 9.25 -12.08 5.96
C GLU A 120 9.24 -11.32 4.62
N ARG A 121 8.08 -10.80 4.21
CA ARG A 121 7.81 -10.12 2.92
C ARG A 121 6.66 -9.13 3.09
N GLU A 122 6.76 -8.30 4.11
CA GLU A 122 5.73 -7.32 4.41
C GLU A 122 5.85 -6.13 3.47
N GLN A 123 4.71 -5.68 2.95
CA GLN A 123 4.59 -4.44 2.24
C GLN A 123 3.71 -3.48 3.01
N VAL A 124 4.17 -2.24 3.13
CA VAL A 124 3.42 -1.15 3.74
C VAL A 124 3.03 -0.17 2.65
N LEU A 125 1.73 -0.03 2.39
CA LEU A 125 1.18 1.05 1.59
C LEU A 125 0.78 2.18 2.52
N LEU A 126 1.30 3.37 2.31
CA LEU A 126 1.01 4.55 3.12
C LEU A 126 0.46 5.66 2.23
N LEU A 127 -0.68 6.21 2.63
CA LEU A 127 -1.26 7.40 2.03
C LEU A 127 -1.03 8.59 2.95
N SER A 128 -0.68 9.72 2.37
CA SER A 128 -0.57 11.00 3.08
C SER A 128 -1.24 12.09 2.28
N TYR A 129 -2.18 12.78 2.91
CA TYR A 129 -3.04 13.78 2.31
C TYR A 129 -2.83 15.12 3.00
N LEU A 130 -2.62 16.15 2.19
CA LEU A 130 -2.59 17.54 2.61
C LEU A 130 -3.80 18.24 1.99
N PRO A 131 -4.74 18.78 2.80
CA PRO A 131 -5.84 19.56 2.26
C PRO A 131 -5.34 20.82 1.57
N ALA A 132 -6.18 21.34 0.67
CA ALA A 132 -5.98 22.64 0.02
C ALA A 132 -5.74 23.76 1.04
N GLY A 133 -4.66 24.52 0.85
CA GLY A 133 -4.50 25.85 1.43
C GLY A 133 -5.37 26.89 0.69
N ALA A 134 -5.26 28.17 1.09
CA ALA A 134 -6.11 29.25 0.54
C ALA A 134 -6.03 29.42 -0.99
N ASP A 135 -4.93 29.01 -1.63
CA ASP A 135 -4.70 29.11 -3.08
C ASP A 135 -4.08 27.83 -3.68
N GLU A 136 -4.17 26.70 -2.96
CA GLU A 136 -3.56 25.44 -3.36
C GLU A 136 -4.62 24.36 -3.52
N THR A 137 -4.39 23.42 -4.42
CA THR A 137 -5.18 22.19 -4.52
C THR A 137 -4.67 21.15 -3.53
N PRO A 138 -5.50 20.20 -3.07
CA PRO A 138 -5.03 19.15 -2.18
C PRO A 138 -3.91 18.31 -2.80
N LEU A 139 -3.02 17.82 -1.95
CA LEU A 139 -1.92 16.95 -2.33
C LEU A 139 -2.11 15.56 -1.76
N LEU A 140 -1.67 14.55 -2.51
CA LEU A 140 -1.66 13.16 -2.10
C LEU A 140 -0.30 12.55 -2.38
N LEU A 141 0.26 11.88 -1.38
CA LEU A 141 1.39 10.97 -1.54
C LEU A 141 0.89 9.54 -1.39
N VAL A 142 1.34 8.68 -2.30
CA VAL A 142 1.13 7.24 -2.26
C VAL A 142 2.52 6.60 -2.20
N ALA A 143 2.83 5.98 -1.07
CA ALA A 143 4.12 5.39 -0.81
C ALA A 143 3.99 3.90 -0.56
N LEU A 144 4.88 3.12 -1.16
CA LEU A 144 4.97 1.68 -0.96
C LEU A 144 6.36 1.34 -0.47
N PHE A 145 6.41 0.67 0.69
CA PHE A 145 7.62 0.20 1.33
C PHE A 145 7.62 -1.32 1.36
N SER A 146 8.79 -1.93 1.23
CA SER A 146 8.98 -3.37 1.39
C SER A 146 10.35 -3.67 1.99
N GLU A 147 10.42 -4.72 2.79
CA GLU A 147 11.68 -5.38 3.21
C GLU A 147 12.36 -6.12 2.05
#